data_AF-A0AAE4A021-F1
#
_entry.id   AF-A0AAE4A021-F1
#
_cell.length_a   1.000
_cell.length_b   1.000
_cell.length_c   1.000
_cell.angle_alpha   90.00
_cell.angle_beta   90.00
_cell.angle_gamma   90.00
#
_symmetry.space_group_name_H-M   'P 1'
#
loop_
_entity.id
_entity.type
_entity.pdbx_description
1 polymer ?
#
loop_
_entity_poly.entity_id
_entity_poly.type
_entity_poly.pdbx_seq_one_letter_code
_entity_poly.pdbx_strand_id
1 'polypeptide(L)'
;MSARTHLRAGRVRLARSPISTFGAVFALLSAATVGSAFAFAIVPPLGAAAELWIGDRLQLYPHAVPTVEAAVATLVYNVRVAIWPLVLVALGCHRDRDLRVLGNALVSGFLLVNAALVGAAGAVGGVDLLPYLIHLPVEWAALALVSTAWFHASATGPTRNQAVELVVGFLLLLAGAAVLETWAVPHL
;
A
#
# COMPACT_ATOMS: atom_id res chain seq x y z
N MET A 1 54.84 -11.68 18.16
CA MET A 1 53.76 -10.84 18.71
C MET A 1 53.18 -10.02 17.56
N SER A 2 52.05 -10.44 17.01
CA SER A 2 51.44 -9.87 15.79
C SER A 2 50.22 -9.04 16.19
N ALA A 3 50.30 -7.73 15.96
CA ALA A 3 49.21 -6.79 16.10
C ALA A 3 48.21 -6.97 14.94
N ARG A 4 47.22 -7.84 15.11
CA ARG A 4 46.01 -7.85 14.26
C ARG A 4 44.98 -6.94 14.89
N THR A 5 45.18 -5.64 14.67
CA THR A 5 44.22 -4.60 15.00
C THR A 5 42.98 -4.81 14.13
N HIS A 6 41.90 -5.24 14.79
CA HIS A 6 40.59 -5.47 14.21
C HIS A 6 40.01 -4.15 13.65
N LEU A 7 40.29 -3.84 12.38
CA LEU A 7 39.49 -2.92 11.59
C LEU A 7 38.15 -3.59 11.25
N ARG A 8 37.28 -3.76 12.25
CA ARG A 8 35.84 -3.86 12.00
C ARG A 8 35.42 -2.49 11.51
N ALA A 9 35.49 -2.29 10.20
CA ALA A 9 34.86 -1.17 9.52
C ALA A 9 33.40 -1.11 9.97
N GLY A 10 33.11 -0.20 10.89
CA GLY A 10 31.78 0.05 11.39
C GLY A 10 30.95 0.54 10.21
N ARG A 11 30.20 -0.37 9.59
CA ARG A 11 29.09 0.04 8.74
C ARG A 11 28.09 0.71 9.67
N VAL A 12 28.22 2.02 9.81
CA VAL A 12 27.17 2.88 10.33
C VAL A 12 26.02 2.71 9.36
N ARG A 13 25.12 1.75 9.63
CA ARG A 13 23.83 1.70 8.96
C ARG A 13 23.11 2.95 9.44
N LEU A 14 23.12 3.99 8.61
CA LEU A 14 22.21 5.11 8.76
C LEU A 14 20.81 4.52 8.71
N ALA A 15 20.20 4.37 9.89
CA ALA A 15 18.82 3.96 9.98
C ALA A 15 18.00 5.00 9.22
N ARG A 16 17.32 4.58 8.14
CA ARG A 16 16.42 5.46 7.40
C ARG A 16 15.31 5.92 8.36
N SER A 17 15.02 7.22 8.35
CA SER A 17 13.93 7.75 9.17
C SER A 17 12.58 7.19 8.68
N PRO A 18 11.58 7.01 9.57
CA PRO A 18 10.25 6.55 9.17
C PRO A 18 9.65 7.39 8.04
N ILE A 19 9.86 8.71 8.07
CA ILE A 19 9.37 9.64 7.04
C ILE A 19 10.01 9.33 5.68
N SER A 20 11.32 9.06 5.63
CA SER A 20 11.99 8.71 4.39
C SER A 20 11.52 7.36 3.83
N THR A 21 11.27 6.37 4.70
CA THR A 21 10.71 5.08 4.30
C THR A 21 9.28 5.24 3.78
N PHE A 22 8.45 6.03 4.46
CA PHE A 22 7.09 6.36 4.01
C PHE A 22 7.10 6.99 2.62
N GLY A 23 7.89 8.05 2.42
CA GLY A 23 7.99 8.73 1.14
C GLY A 23 8.47 7.81 0.02
N ALA A 24 9.45 6.95 0.31
CA ALA A 24 9.95 5.96 -0.66
C ALA A 24 8.89 4.93 -1.03
N VAL A 25 8.15 4.37 -0.06
CA VAL A 25 7.09 3.39 -0.32
C VAL A 25 5.95 4.04 -1.09
N PHE A 26 5.51 5.24 -0.70
CA PHE A 26 4.46 5.97 -1.38
C PHE A 26 4.83 6.28 -2.85
N ALA A 27 6.06 6.76 -3.07
CA ALA A 27 6.56 7.05 -4.41
C ALA A 27 6.66 5.77 -5.27
N LEU A 28 7.17 4.67 -4.70
CA LEU A 28 7.24 3.38 -5.39
C LEU A 28 5.85 2.86 -5.75
N LEU A 29 4.89 2.96 -4.84
CA LEU A 29 3.52 2.51 -5.07
C LEU A 29 2.83 3.30 -6.17
N SER A 30 3.01 4.62 -6.15
CA SER A 30 2.50 5.53 -7.19
C SER A 30 3.14 5.25 -8.54
N ALA A 31 4.48 5.14 -8.58
CA ALA A 31 5.22 4.85 -9.80
C ALA A 31 4.89 3.46 -10.36
N ALA A 32 4.75 2.45 -9.51
CA ALA A 32 4.33 1.11 -9.91
C ALA A 32 2.93 1.13 -10.51
N THR A 33 2.00 1.88 -9.92
CA THR A 33 0.62 1.99 -10.43
C THR A 33 0.60 2.59 -11.84
N VAL A 34 1.28 3.72 -12.04
CA VAL A 34 1.39 4.39 -13.35
C VAL A 34 2.15 3.52 -14.35
N GLY A 35 3.26 2.93 -13.94
CA GLY A 35 4.06 2.03 -14.79
C GLY A 35 3.28 0.79 -15.22
N SER A 36 2.49 0.20 -14.32
CA SER A 36 1.60 -0.91 -14.62
C SER A 36 0.49 -0.48 -15.58
N ALA A 37 -0.17 0.66 -15.36
CA ALA A 37 -1.18 1.16 -16.29
C ALA A 37 -0.63 1.33 -17.70
N PHE A 38 0.57 1.92 -17.82
CA PHE A 38 1.25 2.05 -19.11
C PHE A 38 1.55 0.69 -19.73
N ALA A 39 2.12 -0.25 -18.97
CA ALA A 39 2.43 -1.60 -19.45
C ALA A 39 1.19 -2.35 -19.96
N PHE A 40 0.07 -2.30 -19.23
CA PHE A 40 -1.19 -2.92 -19.64
C PHE A 40 -1.79 -2.25 -20.89
N ALA A 41 -1.63 -0.93 -21.03
CA ALA A 41 -2.13 -0.19 -22.19
C ALA A 41 -1.34 -0.45 -23.48
N ILE A 42 -0.02 -0.65 -23.39
CA ILE A 42 0.83 -0.76 -24.60
C ILE A 42 1.24 -2.18 -24.97
N VAL A 43 1.16 -3.15 -24.06
CA VAL A 43 1.54 -4.54 -24.31
C VAL A 43 0.27 -5.36 -24.58
N PRO A 44 -0.06 -5.69 -25.85
CA PRO A 44 -1.34 -6.30 -26.20
C PRO A 44 -1.73 -7.56 -25.41
N PRO A 45 -0.82 -8.54 -25.14
CA PRO A 45 -1.21 -9.70 -24.35
C PRO A 45 -1.52 -9.35 -22.89
N LEU A 46 -0.91 -8.31 -22.34
CA LEU A 46 -1.24 -7.84 -20.99
C LEU A 46 -2.59 -7.12 -20.99
N GLY A 47 -2.84 -6.24 -21.97
CA GLY A 47 -4.14 -5.56 -22.11
C GLY A 47 -5.29 -6.54 -22.27
N ALA A 48 -5.15 -7.55 -23.14
CA ALA A 48 -6.15 -8.60 -23.32
C ALA A 48 -6.40 -9.42 -22.03
N ALA A 49 -5.33 -9.70 -21.27
CA ALA A 49 -5.46 -10.35 -19.97
C ALA A 49 -6.16 -9.45 -18.94
N ALA A 50 -5.85 -8.15 -18.90
CA ALA A 50 -6.52 -7.20 -18.02
C ALA A 50 -8.02 -7.10 -18.35
N GLU A 51 -8.37 -7.00 -19.64
CA GLU A 51 -9.76 -6.97 -20.10
C GLU A 51 -10.52 -8.23 -19.66
N LEU A 52 -9.93 -9.41 -19.88
CA LEU A 52 -10.55 -10.69 -19.50
C LEU A 52 -10.77 -10.83 -17.98
N TRP A 53 -9.85 -10.29 -17.17
CA TRP A 53 -9.89 -10.47 -15.72
C TRP A 53 -10.65 -9.37 -14.98
N ILE A 54 -10.62 -8.15 -15.51
CA ILE A 54 -11.08 -6.93 -14.84
C ILE A 54 -12.25 -6.28 -15.59
N GLY A 55 -12.38 -6.42 -16.91
CA GLY A 55 -13.41 -5.74 -17.71
C GLY A 55 -14.82 -5.92 -17.15
N ASP A 56 -15.25 -7.17 -16.97
CA ASP A 56 -16.59 -7.47 -16.42
C ASP A 56 -16.75 -7.07 -14.94
N ARG A 57 -15.64 -6.87 -14.22
CA ARG A 57 -15.63 -6.47 -12.80
C ARG A 57 -15.55 -4.96 -12.63
N LEU A 58 -15.09 -4.23 -13.64
CA LEU A 58 -14.95 -2.79 -13.64
C LEU A 58 -16.30 -2.16 -13.99
N GLN A 59 -17.16 -2.08 -12.99
CA GLN A 59 -18.48 -1.49 -13.12
C GLN A 59 -18.41 0.02 -12.87
N LEU A 60 -18.22 0.81 -13.93
CA LEU A 60 -18.25 2.28 -13.89
C LEU A 60 -19.67 2.87 -13.84
N TYR A 61 -20.62 2.14 -13.24
CA TYR A 61 -21.98 2.65 -13.06
C TYR A 61 -21.97 3.67 -11.92
N PRO A 62 -22.77 4.75 -12.01
CA PRO A 62 -22.78 5.73 -10.95
C PRO A 62 -23.24 5.07 -9.65
N HIS A 63 -22.54 5.37 -8.57
CA HIS A 63 -22.82 4.72 -7.29
C HIS A 63 -24.23 5.06 -6.82
N ALA A 64 -24.83 4.14 -6.06
CA ALA A 64 -26.06 4.43 -5.33
C ALA A 64 -25.87 5.64 -4.41
N VAL A 65 -26.98 6.26 -4.01
CA VAL A 65 -26.97 7.45 -3.12
C VAL A 65 -26.00 7.24 -1.96
N PRO A 66 -25.05 8.17 -1.73
CA PRO A 66 -23.99 7.96 -0.76
C PRO A 66 -24.54 7.92 0.66
N THR A 67 -24.09 6.92 1.44
CA THR A 67 -24.52 6.72 2.84
C THR A 67 -23.33 6.52 3.76
N VAL A 68 -23.50 6.86 5.04
CA VAL A 68 -22.52 6.56 6.08
C VAL A 68 -22.27 5.06 6.21
N GLU A 69 -23.31 4.24 6.01
CA GLU A 69 -23.19 2.79 6.02
C GLU A 69 -22.25 2.29 4.92
N ALA A 70 -22.38 2.81 3.69
CA ALA A 70 -21.47 2.48 2.59
C ALA A 70 -20.01 2.86 2.91
N ALA A 71 -19.78 4.07 3.44
CA ALA A 71 -18.43 4.50 3.84
C ALA A 71 -17.82 3.60 4.94
N VAL A 72 -18.62 3.21 5.93
CA VAL A 72 -18.17 2.28 6.99
C VAL A 72 -17.88 0.90 6.41
N ALA A 73 -18.71 0.40 5.49
CA ALA A 73 -18.47 -0.88 4.82
C ALA A 73 -17.16 -0.87 4.02
N THR A 74 -16.92 0.20 3.25
CA THR A 74 -15.65 0.42 2.52
C THR A 74 -14.46 0.48 3.48
N LEU A 75 -14.56 1.26 4.57
CA LEU A 75 -13.52 1.32 5.59
C LEU A 75 -13.20 -0.06 6.18
N VAL A 76 -14.22 -0.82 6.59
CA VAL A 76 -14.04 -2.15 7.19
C VAL A 76 -13.40 -3.11 6.20
N TYR A 77 -13.83 -3.08 4.93
CA TYR A 77 -13.23 -3.89 3.87
C TYR A 77 -11.74 -3.55 3.68
N ASN A 78 -11.41 -2.26 3.55
CA ASN A 78 -10.03 -1.80 3.36
C ASN A 78 -9.15 -2.10 4.57
N VAL A 79 -9.65 -1.92 5.79
CA VAL A 79 -8.94 -2.30 7.02
C VAL A 79 -8.65 -3.80 7.03
N ARG A 80 -9.63 -4.65 6.74
CA ARG A 80 -9.44 -6.11 6.73
C ARG A 80 -8.35 -6.54 5.76
N VAL A 81 -8.27 -5.90 4.58
CA VAL A 81 -7.27 -6.20 3.55
C VAL A 81 -5.89 -5.67 3.93
N ALA A 82 -5.79 -4.50 4.56
CA ALA A 82 -4.52 -3.79 4.72
C ALA A 82 -3.90 -3.85 6.13
N ILE A 83 -4.61 -4.32 7.16
CA ILE A 83 -4.15 -4.27 8.56
C ILE A 83 -3.03 -5.29 8.87
N TRP A 84 -2.93 -6.38 8.11
CA TRP A 84 -2.08 -7.52 8.47
C TRP A 84 -0.58 -7.20 8.67
N PRO A 85 0.07 -6.23 7.99
CA PRO A 85 1.46 -5.88 8.30
C PRO A 85 1.61 -5.31 9.72
N LEU A 86 0.62 -4.54 10.21
CA LEU A 86 0.60 -4.07 11.61
C LEU A 86 0.41 -5.23 12.57
N VAL A 87 -0.40 -6.24 12.21
CA VAL A 87 -0.55 -7.47 13.00
C VAL A 87 0.79 -8.21 13.10
N LEU A 88 1.54 -8.35 12.00
CA LEU A 88 2.88 -8.97 12.02
C LEU A 88 3.87 -8.19 12.89
N VAL A 89 3.79 -6.85 12.90
CA VAL A 89 4.58 -6.02 13.82
C VAL A 89 4.19 -6.29 15.27
N ALA A 90 2.89 -6.31 15.59
CA ALA A 90 2.37 -6.52 16.92
C ALA A 90 2.72 -7.91 17.49
N LEU A 91 2.70 -8.94 16.63
CA LEU A 91 3.11 -10.31 16.97
C LEU A 91 4.64 -10.46 17.13
N GLY A 92 5.41 -9.41 16.83
CA GLY A 92 6.87 -9.45 16.95
C GLY A 92 7.57 -10.25 15.86
N CYS A 93 6.89 -10.58 14.75
CA CYS A 93 7.44 -11.39 13.66
C CYS A 93 8.73 -10.80 13.05
N HIS A 94 8.90 -9.48 13.15
CA HIS A 94 10.10 -8.77 12.69
C HIS A 94 11.40 -9.15 13.44
N ARG A 95 11.28 -9.74 14.64
CA ARG A 95 12.41 -10.14 15.49
C ARG A 95 13.06 -11.44 15.01
N ASP A 96 12.26 -12.35 14.48
CA ASP A 96 12.73 -13.60 13.88
C ASP A 96 13.24 -13.36 12.45
N ARG A 97 14.34 -14.03 12.07
CA ARG A 97 14.99 -13.78 10.77
C ARG A 97 14.14 -14.28 9.62
N ASP A 98 13.55 -15.46 9.74
CA ASP A 98 12.84 -16.12 8.66
C ASP A 98 11.46 -15.48 8.47
N LEU A 99 10.76 -15.19 9.58
CA LEU A 99 9.52 -14.42 9.54
C LEU A 99 9.73 -13.00 9.01
N ARG A 100 10.87 -12.36 9.29
CA ARG A 100 11.20 -11.06 8.72
C ARG A 100 11.41 -11.13 7.19
N VAL A 101 12.09 -12.17 6.70
CA VAL A 101 12.27 -12.36 5.24
C VAL A 101 10.93 -12.62 4.58
N LEU A 102 10.12 -13.51 5.14
CA LEU A 102 8.79 -13.81 4.64
C LEU A 102 7.89 -12.57 4.64
N GLY A 103 7.83 -11.82 5.73
CA GLY A 103 7.03 -10.60 5.81
C GLY A 103 7.51 -9.51 4.84
N ASN A 104 8.82 -9.36 4.61
CA ASN A 104 9.33 -8.45 3.58
C ASN A 104 8.83 -8.84 2.18
N ALA A 105 8.85 -10.14 1.86
CA ALA A 105 8.36 -10.64 0.58
C ALA A 105 6.85 -10.44 0.45
N LEU A 106 6.08 -10.78 1.49
CA LEU A 106 4.62 -10.62 1.51
C LEU A 106 4.21 -9.15 1.39
N VAL A 107 4.83 -8.23 2.14
CA VAL A 107 4.46 -6.81 2.13
C VAL A 107 4.80 -6.21 0.77
N SER A 108 5.99 -6.51 0.23
CA SER A 108 6.39 -6.03 -1.08
C SER A 108 5.48 -6.59 -2.19
N GLY A 109 5.19 -7.89 -2.15
CA GLY A 109 4.29 -8.55 -3.10
C GLY A 109 2.88 -7.98 -3.04
N PHE A 110 2.35 -7.75 -1.84
CA PHE A 110 1.05 -7.12 -1.64
C PHE A 110 0.99 -5.72 -2.25
N LEU A 111 1.99 -4.86 -2.02
CA LEU A 111 2.06 -3.53 -2.64
C LEU A 111 2.09 -3.61 -4.17
N LEU A 112 2.93 -4.50 -4.72
CA LEU A 112 3.06 -4.67 -6.16
C LEU A 112 1.78 -5.18 -6.81
N VAL A 113 1.11 -6.15 -6.18
CA VAL A 113 -0.16 -6.70 -6.68
C VAL A 113 -1.24 -5.62 -6.67
N ASN A 114 -1.38 -4.84 -5.60
CA ASN A 114 -2.36 -3.74 -5.56
C ASN A 114 -2.06 -2.68 -6.63
N ALA A 115 -0.80 -2.25 -6.78
CA ALA A 115 -0.40 -1.31 -7.82
C ALA A 115 -0.70 -1.85 -9.22
N ALA A 116 -0.42 -3.12 -9.48
CA ALA A 116 -0.66 -3.76 -10.76
C ALA A 116 -2.15 -3.87 -11.07
N LEU A 117 -2.99 -4.24 -10.09
CA LEU A 117 -4.44 -4.33 -10.25
C LEU A 117 -5.06 -2.96 -10.54
N VAL A 118 -4.68 -1.93 -9.79
CA VAL A 118 -5.15 -0.55 -10.04
C VAL A 118 -4.65 -0.04 -11.40
N GLY A 119 -3.40 -0.33 -11.75
CA GLY A 119 -2.86 0.00 -13.07
C GLY A 119 -3.62 -0.69 -14.20
N ALA A 120 -3.93 -1.98 -14.05
CA ALA A 120 -4.71 -2.74 -15.02
C ALA A 120 -6.14 -2.18 -15.16
N ALA A 121 -6.80 -1.83 -14.04
CA ALA A 121 -8.09 -1.14 -14.06
C ALA A 121 -8.00 0.20 -14.79
N GLY A 122 -6.94 0.98 -14.57
CA GLY A 122 -6.68 2.23 -15.28
C GLY A 122 -6.47 2.06 -16.78
N ALA A 123 -5.84 0.96 -17.21
CA ALA A 123 -5.67 0.66 -18.63
C ALA A 123 -7.01 0.27 -19.30
N VAL A 124 -7.84 -0.51 -18.60
CA VAL A 124 -9.16 -0.96 -19.10
C VAL A 124 -10.18 0.19 -19.10
N GLY A 125 -10.32 0.91 -17.99
CA GLY A 125 -11.29 2.00 -17.85
C GLY A 125 -10.84 3.31 -18.49
N GLY A 126 -9.56 3.46 -18.82
CA GLY A 126 -9.02 4.66 -19.48
C GLY A 126 -9.32 5.95 -18.71
N VAL A 127 -9.70 7.00 -19.45
CA VAL A 127 -10.01 8.32 -18.88
C VAL A 127 -11.30 8.35 -18.07
N ASP A 128 -12.24 7.44 -18.37
CA ASP A 128 -13.54 7.37 -17.70
C ASP A 128 -13.41 6.90 -16.25
N LEU A 129 -12.31 6.23 -15.91
CA LEU A 129 -12.00 5.82 -14.54
C LEU A 129 -11.50 6.98 -13.67
N LEU A 130 -10.94 8.06 -14.24
CA LEU A 130 -10.28 9.12 -13.46
C LEU A 130 -11.14 9.75 -12.35
N PRO A 131 -12.44 10.06 -12.56
CA PRO A 131 -13.29 10.60 -11.50
C PRO A 131 -13.48 9.64 -10.32
N TYR A 132 -13.34 8.33 -10.55
CA TYR A 132 -13.48 7.31 -9.53
C TYR A 132 -12.19 7.08 -8.73
N LEU A 133 -11.04 7.64 -9.14
CA LEU A 133 -9.75 7.42 -8.47
C LEU A 133 -9.35 8.53 -7.48
N ILE A 134 -10.24 9.46 -7.15
CA ILE A 134 -9.92 10.60 -6.27
C ILE A 134 -9.47 10.19 -4.86
N HIS A 135 -9.95 9.03 -4.37
CA HIS A 135 -9.58 8.47 -3.08
C HIS A 135 -8.22 7.76 -3.08
N LEU A 136 -7.73 7.36 -4.26
CA LEU A 136 -6.57 6.48 -4.42
C LEU A 136 -5.27 7.04 -3.80
N PRO A 137 -4.92 8.35 -3.91
CA PRO A 137 -3.73 8.88 -3.25
C PRO A 137 -3.77 8.71 -1.72
N VAL A 138 -4.96 8.79 -1.12
CA VAL A 138 -5.13 8.62 0.34
C VAL A 138 -5.01 7.14 0.72
N GLU A 139 -5.53 6.23 -0.09
CA GLU A 139 -5.33 4.79 0.09
C GLU A 139 -3.85 4.40 -0.04
N TRP A 140 -3.15 4.94 -1.03
CA TRP A 140 -1.71 4.75 -1.19
C TRP A 140 -0.92 5.29 -0.01
N ALA A 141 -1.33 6.42 0.58
CA ALA A 141 -0.74 6.91 1.81
C ALA A 141 -0.99 5.94 2.98
N ALA A 142 -2.20 5.39 3.13
CA ALA A 142 -2.50 4.40 4.17
C ALA A 142 -1.64 3.13 4.01
N LEU A 143 -1.54 2.61 2.78
CA LEU A 143 -0.74 1.43 2.45
C LEU A 143 0.77 1.67 2.62
N ALA A 144 1.25 2.86 2.29
CA ALA A 144 2.62 3.26 2.54
C ALA A 144 2.91 3.34 4.04
N LEU A 145 1.97 3.83 4.86
CA LEU A 145 2.12 3.97 6.30
C LEU A 145 2.21 2.60 7.00
N VAL A 146 1.29 1.68 6.70
CA VAL A 146 1.29 0.32 7.27
C VAL A 146 2.53 -0.47 6.82
N SER A 147 2.98 -0.31 5.58
CA SER A 147 4.20 -0.94 5.09
C SER A 147 5.46 -0.35 5.72
N THR A 148 5.45 0.97 5.97
CA THR A 148 6.52 1.64 6.70
C THR A 148 6.63 1.11 8.12
N ALA A 149 5.50 0.84 8.79
CA ALA A 149 5.50 0.20 10.10
C ALA A 149 6.29 -1.12 10.08
N TRP A 150 6.01 -1.98 9.09
CA TRP A 150 6.71 -3.27 8.93
C TRP A 150 8.21 -3.10 8.64
N PHE A 151 8.57 -2.29 7.63
CA PHE A 151 9.96 -2.12 7.24
C PHE A 151 10.80 -1.41 8.31
N HIS A 152 10.22 -0.43 9.00
CA HIS A 152 10.87 0.23 10.12
C HIS A 152 11.04 -0.72 11.31
N ALA A 153 9.99 -1.47 11.67
CA ALA A 153 10.08 -2.48 12.73
C ALA A 153 11.14 -3.55 12.45
N SER A 154 11.24 -3.99 11.20
CA SER A 154 12.25 -4.94 10.73
C SER A 154 13.68 -4.41 10.78
N ALA A 155 13.87 -3.09 10.78
CA ALA A 155 15.18 -2.46 10.82
C ALA A 155 15.63 -2.09 12.23
N THR A 156 14.74 -1.50 13.04
CA THR A 156 15.09 -0.88 14.33
C THR A 156 14.18 -1.28 15.49
N GLY A 157 13.02 -1.89 15.21
CA GLY A 157 11.97 -2.14 16.20
C GLY A 157 11.22 -0.85 16.59
N PRO A 158 9.88 -0.81 16.54
CA PRO A 158 9.14 0.39 16.91
C PRO A 158 8.91 0.45 18.42
N THR A 159 8.84 1.66 18.97
CA THR A 159 8.33 1.88 20.32
C THR A 159 6.81 1.67 20.37
N ARG A 160 6.25 1.48 21.57
CA ARG A 160 4.79 1.34 21.75
C ARG A 160 4.02 2.56 21.22
N ASN A 161 4.53 3.76 21.50
CA ASN A 161 3.88 5.00 21.06
C ASN A 161 3.88 5.10 19.53
N GLN A 162 5.02 4.80 18.88
CA GLN A 162 5.10 4.76 17.42
C GLN A 162 4.13 3.74 16.81
N ALA A 163 3.99 2.55 17.42
CA ALA A 163 3.02 1.57 16.95
C ALA A 163 1.57 2.08 17.02
N VAL A 164 1.21 2.78 18.10
CA VAL A 164 -0.12 3.41 18.24
C VAL A 164 -0.32 4.52 17.21
N GLU A 165 0.66 5.41 17.05
CA GLU A 165 0.62 6.48 16.05
C GLU A 165 0.42 5.95 14.63
N LEU A 166 1.12 4.85 14.29
CA LEU A 166 0.99 4.19 12.99
C LEU A 166 -0.40 3.58 12.79
N VAL A 167 -0.97 2.93 13.80
CA VAL A 167 -2.33 2.38 13.73
C VAL A 167 -3.36 3.49 13.58
N VAL A 168 -3.27 4.55 14.39
CA VAL A 168 -4.21 5.68 14.33
C VAL A 168 -4.11 6.39 12.99
N GLY A 169 -2.90 6.69 12.51
CA GLY A 169 -2.70 7.31 11.20
C GLY A 169 -3.23 6.46 10.05
N PHE A 170 -3.04 5.13 10.11
CA PHE A 170 -3.56 4.20 9.13
C PHE A 170 -5.10 4.22 9.08
N LEU A 171 -5.76 4.16 10.24
CA LEU A 171 -7.21 4.20 10.33
C LEU A 171 -7.77 5.55 9.86
N LEU A 172 -7.14 6.66 10.20
CA LEU A 172 -7.56 7.99 9.75
C LEU A 172 -7.43 8.16 8.24
N LEU A 173 -6.34 7.68 7.65
CA LEU A 173 -6.16 7.73 6.19
C LEU A 173 -7.19 6.85 5.48
N LEU A 174 -7.44 5.61 5.94
CA LEU A 174 -8.47 4.77 5.34
C LEU A 174 -9.88 5.32 5.52
N ALA A 175 -10.17 5.95 6.66
CA ALA A 175 -11.47 6.61 6.86
C ALA A 175 -11.63 7.78 5.88
N GLY A 176 -10.58 8.58 5.70
CA GLY A 176 -10.56 9.65 4.69
C GLY A 176 -10.75 9.13 3.27
N ALA A 177 -10.06 8.05 2.91
CA ALA A 177 -10.23 7.39 1.61
C ALA A 177 -11.66 6.87 1.41
N ALA A 178 -12.23 6.18 2.40
CA ALA A 178 -13.60 5.68 2.32
C ALA A 178 -14.64 6.82 2.18
N VAL A 179 -14.41 7.96 2.84
CA VAL A 179 -15.23 9.16 2.65
C VAL A 179 -15.09 9.69 1.21
N LEU A 180 -13.88 9.81 0.69
CA LEU A 180 -13.68 10.25 -0.70
C LEU A 180 -14.33 9.29 -1.70
N GLU A 181 -14.15 7.98 -1.52
CA GLU A 181 -14.76 6.96 -2.37
C GLU A 181 -16.28 7.01 -2.30
N THR A 182 -16.85 7.32 -1.13
CA THR A 182 -18.30 7.34 -0.97
C THR A 182 -18.92 8.62 -1.51
N TRP A 183 -18.33 9.79 -1.30
CA TRP A 183 -18.98 11.08 -1.59
C TRP A 183 -18.36 11.89 -2.73
N ALA A 184 -17.12 11.59 -3.15
CA ALA A 184 -16.41 12.39 -4.14
C ALA A 184 -16.33 11.71 -5.53
N VAL A 185 -16.84 10.50 -5.68
CA VAL A 185 -16.98 9.80 -6.96
C VAL A 185 -18.36 10.10 -7.60
N PRO A 186 -18.58 9.84 -8.90
CA PRO A 186 -19.88 10.03 -9.52
C PRO A 186 -21.02 9.15 -8.95
N HIS A 187 -22.22 9.74 -8.76
CA HIS A 187 -23.46 9.08 -8.29
C HIS A 187 -24.61 9.25 -9.28
N LEU A 188 -25.64 8.41 -9.14
CA LEU A 188 -26.92 8.52 -9.85
C LEU A 188 -27.78 9.67 -9.33
#